data_AF-J3Z1Y2-F1
#
_entry.id   AF-J3Z1Y2-F1
#
_cell.length_a   1.000
_cell.length_b   1.000
_cell.length_c   1.000
_cell.angle_alpha   90.00
_cell.angle_beta   90.00
_cell.angle_gamma   90.00
#
_symmetry.space_group_name_H-M   'P 1'
#
loop_
_entity.id
_entity.type
_entity.pdbx_description
1 polymer ?
#
loop_
_entity_poly.entity_id
_entity_poly.type
_entity_poly.pdbx_seq_one_letter_code
_entity_poly.pdbx_strand_id
1 'polypeptide(L)'
;MFQFEKFLFIKIGVEIHIKLNVNKIFTNNKKNTYYDISIPGILPNFNYLIKYFILFFCFNFNCCFFNYSIFERKLYFYYDLPKNYQIMQNNYQNIYNLIFNNYCKKKILIKKIHLEEDAASTNNFNSKNINYKRSGNSLIEIVTEPNFNSVNCLIIFIKKINKIIKNYSISKCKMQNSDLRIDINISIINKFNLLKSKKTEIKNLNSYDNIFKSSYYEIIRLFLILEFKKKKKISTRNYNKIKTIKIRNNNLKNYDYDIEYDIGIISYYNYEIIKIFYKKFKLKKIFFFLPKKKYFLLKKIYFNKLYNIKKNIFFFFSKKNKIINNFYYNYNVFIRLKINKKKILYFKIKKKIIKIFRLFELINF
;
A
#
# COMPACT_ATOMS: atom_id res chain seq x y z
N MET A 1 15.99 21.23 21.50
CA MET A 1 14.98 20.17 21.26
C MET A 1 13.99 20.22 22.42
N PHE A 2 12.77 20.70 22.19
CA PHE A 2 11.87 21.05 23.30
C PHE A 2 11.38 19.83 24.09
N GLN A 3 11.32 19.96 25.42
CA GLN A 3 10.96 18.89 26.37
C GLN A 3 9.49 18.41 26.29
N PHE A 4 8.64 19.03 25.49
CA PHE A 4 7.19 18.73 25.45
C PHE A 4 6.85 17.30 25.03
N GLU A 5 7.73 16.62 24.28
CA GLU A 5 7.56 15.20 23.92
C GLU A 5 7.44 14.30 25.17
N LYS A 6 8.03 14.72 26.31
CA LYS A 6 7.88 14.00 27.57
C LYS A 6 6.44 14.03 28.09
N PHE A 7 5.65 15.05 27.75
CA PHE A 7 4.29 15.26 28.26
C PHE A 7 3.19 14.85 27.27
N LEU A 8 3.56 14.39 26.07
CA LEU A 8 2.62 14.08 24.99
C LEU A 8 2.75 12.64 24.50
N PHE A 9 1.62 11.96 24.31
CA PHE A 9 1.54 10.83 23.40
C PHE A 9 1.26 11.35 21.98
N ILE A 10 2.32 11.42 21.18
CA ILE A 10 2.24 11.78 19.78
C ILE A 10 1.82 10.54 18.99
N LYS A 11 0.80 10.69 18.14
CA LYS A 11 0.36 9.67 17.18
C LYS A 11 0.44 10.25 15.77
N ILE A 12 1.39 9.75 15.00
CA ILE A 12 1.58 10.14 13.61
C ILE A 12 1.30 8.93 12.72
N GLY A 13 0.54 9.14 11.65
CA GLY A 13 0.40 8.23 10.52
C GLY A 13 0.86 8.93 9.24
N VAL A 14 1.19 8.14 8.22
CA VAL A 14 1.67 8.64 6.93
C VAL A 14 1.02 7.89 5.77
N GLU A 15 0.74 8.65 4.72
CA GLU A 15 0.25 8.20 3.42
C GLU A 15 1.34 8.53 2.39
N ILE A 16 1.91 7.50 1.75
CA ILE A 16 3.03 7.62 0.82
C ILE A 16 2.55 7.20 -0.57
N HIS A 17 2.50 8.14 -1.50
CA HIS A 17 2.14 7.87 -2.89
C HIS A 17 3.41 7.76 -3.72
N ILE A 18 3.57 6.64 -4.42
CA ILE A 18 4.79 6.30 -5.19
C ILE A 18 4.41 6.13 -6.64
N LYS A 19 4.98 6.96 -7.52
CA LYS A 19 4.84 6.81 -8.96
C LYS A 19 5.72 5.69 -9.48
N LEU A 20 5.10 4.69 -10.10
CA LEU A 20 5.81 3.54 -10.67
C LEU A 20 6.50 3.91 -11.99
N ASN A 21 7.67 3.33 -12.22
CA ASN A 21 8.45 3.50 -13.44
C ASN A 21 7.97 2.55 -14.55
N VAL A 22 6.68 2.62 -14.86
CA VAL A 22 6.01 1.82 -15.91
C VAL A 22 5.02 2.67 -16.67
N ASN A 23 4.44 2.11 -17.73
CA ASN A 23 3.36 2.73 -18.47
C ASN A 23 2.14 2.96 -17.56
N LYS A 24 1.27 3.88 -17.99
CA LYS A 24 0.03 4.26 -17.31
C LYS A 24 -0.87 3.06 -17.00
N ILE A 25 -1.58 3.16 -15.88
CA ILE A 25 -2.24 2.02 -15.23
C ILE A 25 -3.44 1.50 -16.01
N PHE A 26 -4.14 2.36 -16.75
CA PHE A 26 -5.36 2.01 -17.49
C PHE A 26 -5.26 2.23 -19.00
N THR A 27 -4.06 2.46 -19.53
CA THR A 27 -3.88 2.66 -20.99
C THR A 27 -2.68 1.92 -21.55
N ASN A 28 -1.83 1.32 -20.70
CA ASN A 28 -0.58 0.67 -21.10
C ASN A 28 0.34 1.55 -21.97
N ASN A 29 0.20 2.88 -21.89
CA ASN A 29 0.96 3.84 -22.70
C ASN A 29 1.83 4.77 -21.85
N LYS A 30 2.90 5.31 -22.44
CA LYS A 30 3.75 6.33 -21.78
C LYS A 30 3.21 7.75 -21.95
N LYS A 31 2.62 8.03 -23.12
CA LYS A 31 1.98 9.31 -23.45
C LYS A 31 0.50 9.25 -23.14
N ASN A 32 -0.14 10.41 -23.12
CA ASN A 32 -1.59 10.49 -22.99
C ASN A 32 -2.28 9.87 -24.20
N THR A 33 -3.31 9.08 -23.91
CA THR A 33 -4.29 8.61 -24.88
C THR A 33 -5.62 9.34 -24.66
N TYR A 34 -6.58 9.11 -25.54
CA TYR A 34 -7.94 9.63 -25.41
C TYR A 34 -8.64 9.21 -24.11
N TYR A 35 -8.30 8.04 -23.55
CA TYR A 35 -8.78 7.62 -22.23
C TYR A 35 -8.31 8.57 -21.11
N ASP A 36 -7.06 9.03 -21.16
CA ASP A 36 -6.47 9.84 -20.08
C ASP A 36 -7.07 11.27 -20.00
N ILE A 37 -7.82 11.67 -21.05
CA ILE A 37 -8.52 12.95 -21.18
C ILE A 37 -10.05 12.71 -21.17
N SER A 38 -10.51 11.48 -20.90
CA SER A 38 -11.93 11.13 -20.76
C SER A 38 -12.80 11.34 -21.99
N ILE A 39 -12.31 11.00 -23.18
CA ILE A 39 -13.17 10.97 -24.35
C ILE A 39 -14.29 9.93 -24.15
N PRO A 40 -15.57 10.28 -24.41
CA PRO A 40 -16.69 9.37 -24.26
C PRO A 40 -16.51 8.05 -25.04
N GLY A 41 -16.98 6.95 -24.46
CA GLY A 41 -16.97 5.62 -25.08
C GLY A 41 -15.65 4.84 -24.95
N ILE A 42 -14.63 5.38 -24.28
CA ILE A 42 -13.32 4.72 -24.14
C ILE A 42 -13.19 4.03 -22.78
N LEU A 43 -12.86 2.73 -22.80
CA LEU A 43 -12.75 1.89 -21.62
C LEU A 43 -11.30 1.76 -21.11
N PRO A 44 -11.09 1.50 -19.81
CA PRO A 44 -9.77 1.26 -19.24
C PRO A 44 -9.14 -0.06 -19.72
N ASN A 45 -7.88 -0.02 -20.12
CA ASN A 45 -7.05 -1.19 -20.36
C ASN A 45 -6.00 -1.35 -19.26
N PHE A 46 -6.29 -2.19 -18.27
CA PHE A 46 -5.46 -2.34 -17.08
C PHE A 46 -4.06 -2.91 -17.38
N ASN A 47 -3.04 -2.27 -16.80
CA ASN A 47 -1.66 -2.71 -16.87
C ASN A 47 -1.35 -3.81 -15.86
N TYR A 48 -1.54 -5.06 -16.30
CA TYR A 48 -1.30 -6.26 -15.50
C TYR A 48 0.13 -6.40 -14.97
N LEU A 49 1.14 -5.74 -15.57
CA LEU A 49 2.51 -5.78 -15.06
C LEU A 49 2.63 -5.14 -13.67
N ILE A 50 1.72 -4.23 -13.32
CA ILE A 50 1.79 -3.53 -12.04
C ILE A 50 1.52 -4.47 -10.86
N LYS A 51 0.76 -5.54 -11.08
CA LYS A 51 0.47 -6.56 -10.06
C LYS A 51 1.75 -7.17 -9.46
N TYR A 52 2.83 -7.23 -10.24
CA TYR A 52 4.11 -7.76 -9.77
C TYR A 52 4.75 -6.88 -8.69
N PHE A 53 4.53 -5.56 -8.70
CA PHE A 53 5.05 -4.68 -7.66
C PHE A 53 4.36 -4.92 -6.33
N ILE A 54 3.06 -5.19 -6.32
CA ILE A 54 2.33 -5.56 -5.11
C ILE A 54 2.91 -6.81 -4.48
N LEU A 55 3.12 -7.87 -5.28
CA LEU A 55 3.75 -9.10 -4.81
C LEU A 55 5.16 -8.85 -4.27
N PHE A 56 5.93 -7.98 -4.94
CA PHE A 56 7.23 -7.55 -4.46
C PHE A 56 7.15 -6.89 -3.07
N PHE A 57 6.20 -5.97 -2.86
CA PHE A 57 5.95 -5.38 -1.54
C PHE A 57 5.55 -6.48 -0.55
N CYS A 58 4.72 -7.44 -0.95
CA CYS A 58 4.34 -8.57 -0.10
C CYS A 58 5.54 -9.31 0.46
N PHE A 59 6.49 -9.66 -0.42
CA PHE A 59 7.65 -10.44 -0.05
C PHE A 59 8.65 -9.68 0.80
N ASN A 60 8.87 -8.39 0.54
CA ASN A 60 9.87 -7.60 1.28
C ASN A 60 9.35 -7.11 2.64
N PHE A 61 8.05 -6.89 2.77
CA PHE A 61 7.45 -6.31 3.98
C PHE A 61 6.75 -7.34 4.88
N ASN A 62 6.92 -8.64 4.61
CA ASN A 62 6.28 -9.76 5.31
C ASN A 62 4.75 -9.59 5.41
N CYS A 63 4.11 -9.37 4.26
CA CYS A 63 2.71 -9.00 4.19
C CYS A 63 1.75 -10.18 4.12
N CYS A 64 0.55 -9.98 4.68
CA CYS A 64 -0.63 -10.70 4.23
C CYS A 64 -1.24 -9.94 3.04
N PHE A 65 -1.67 -10.66 2.01
CA PHE A 65 -2.31 -10.06 0.84
C PHE A 65 -3.51 -10.89 0.39
N PHE A 66 -4.46 -10.22 -0.24
CA PHE A 66 -5.66 -10.87 -0.77
C PHE A 66 -5.37 -11.49 -2.14
N ASN A 67 -6.00 -12.63 -2.42
CA ASN A 67 -5.87 -13.29 -3.71
C ASN A 67 -6.50 -12.46 -4.84
N TYR A 68 -7.47 -11.62 -4.48
CA TYR A 68 -8.27 -10.81 -5.38
C TYR A 68 -8.32 -9.38 -4.88
N SER A 69 -8.36 -8.43 -5.81
CA SER A 69 -8.72 -7.03 -5.55
C SER A 69 -9.68 -6.52 -6.59
N ILE A 70 -10.38 -5.45 -6.25
CA ILE A 70 -11.36 -4.79 -7.11
C ILE A 70 -11.01 -3.31 -7.11
N PHE A 71 -11.04 -2.69 -8.30
CA PHE A 71 -10.93 -1.24 -8.40
C PHE A 71 -12.29 -0.60 -8.08
N GLU A 72 -12.24 0.58 -7.49
CA GLU A 72 -13.37 1.41 -7.11
C GLU A 72 -13.16 2.81 -7.70
N ARG A 73 -14.26 3.45 -8.07
CA ARG A 73 -14.32 4.84 -8.51
C ARG A 73 -14.48 5.71 -7.26
N LYS A 74 -13.47 6.50 -6.94
CA LYS A 74 -13.55 7.54 -5.92
C LYS A 74 -14.07 8.82 -6.58
N LEU A 75 -15.32 9.17 -6.33
CA LEU A 75 -16.03 10.24 -7.04
C LEU A 75 -15.67 11.62 -6.50
N TYR A 76 -15.11 12.50 -7.34
CA TYR A 76 -14.97 13.92 -7.04
C TYR A 76 -14.74 14.79 -8.26
N PHE A 77 -15.39 15.95 -8.26
CA PHE A 77 -15.26 16.95 -9.32
C PHE A 77 -14.03 17.82 -9.07
N TYR A 78 -13.09 17.75 -10.01
CA TYR A 78 -11.95 18.67 -10.05
C TYR A 78 -11.40 18.75 -11.48
N TYR A 79 -10.91 19.92 -11.87
CA TYR A 79 -10.44 20.18 -13.23
C TYR A 79 -9.26 19.29 -13.67
N ASP A 80 -8.50 18.73 -12.73
CA ASP A 80 -7.36 17.85 -13.01
C ASP A 80 -7.75 16.38 -13.22
N LEU A 81 -9.04 16.06 -13.06
CA LEU A 81 -9.57 14.71 -13.13
C LEU A 81 -10.77 14.69 -14.08
N PRO A 82 -10.53 14.46 -15.39
CA PRO A 82 -11.54 14.69 -16.42
C PRO A 82 -12.68 13.68 -16.34
N LYS A 83 -12.46 12.51 -15.71
CA LYS A 83 -13.48 11.48 -15.48
C LYS A 83 -14.45 11.85 -14.35
N ASN A 84 -14.13 12.86 -13.53
CA ASN A 84 -14.80 13.17 -12.25
C ASN A 84 -14.80 12.02 -11.22
N TYR A 85 -14.02 10.97 -11.48
CA TYR A 85 -13.68 9.94 -10.51
C TYR A 85 -12.25 9.48 -10.73
N GLN A 86 -11.61 9.08 -9.63
CA GLN A 86 -10.27 8.49 -9.64
C GLN A 86 -10.44 6.99 -9.44
N ILE A 87 -9.91 6.19 -10.36
CA ILE A 87 -9.91 4.73 -10.20
C ILE A 87 -8.80 4.34 -9.22
N MET A 88 -9.18 3.73 -8.10
CA MET A 88 -8.29 3.34 -7.00
C MET A 88 -8.81 2.08 -6.30
N GLN A 89 -8.12 1.61 -5.27
CA GLN A 89 -8.55 0.43 -4.48
C GLN A 89 -8.73 0.83 -3.01
N ASN A 90 -9.98 0.93 -2.52
CA ASN A 90 -10.26 1.34 -1.15
C ASN A 90 -10.52 0.15 -0.23
N ASN A 91 -11.66 -0.53 -0.41
CA ASN A 91 -12.13 -1.59 0.48
C ASN A 91 -11.53 -2.95 0.11
N TYR A 92 -11.41 -3.21 -1.19
CA TYR A 92 -10.90 -4.46 -1.75
C TYR A 92 -9.43 -4.35 -2.12
N GLN A 93 -8.65 -3.81 -1.18
CA GLN A 93 -7.22 -3.53 -1.33
C GLN A 93 -6.35 -4.79 -1.32
N ASN A 94 -5.08 -4.64 -1.70
CA ASN A 94 -4.20 -5.78 -1.91
C ASN A 94 -3.57 -6.33 -0.64
N ILE A 95 -3.20 -5.45 0.29
CA ILE A 95 -2.28 -5.79 1.38
C ILE A 95 -2.74 -5.14 2.69
N TYR A 96 -2.68 -5.86 3.81
CA TYR A 96 -3.02 -5.33 5.14
C TYR A 96 -2.17 -5.91 6.27
N ASN A 97 -2.09 -5.20 7.41
CA ASN A 97 -1.44 -5.60 8.67
C ASN A 97 0.08 -5.89 8.57
N LEU A 98 0.86 -4.96 8.00
CA LEU A 98 2.30 -5.19 7.79
C LEU A 98 3.12 -4.79 8.99
N ILE A 99 4.15 -5.55 9.31
CA ILE A 99 5.09 -5.19 10.37
C ILE A 99 6.42 -4.79 9.75
N PHE A 100 6.69 -3.50 9.73
CA PHE A 100 7.98 -3.00 9.30
C PHE A 100 8.87 -2.68 10.50
N ASN A 101 10.03 -3.34 10.58
CA ASN A 101 11.03 -3.03 11.60
C ASN A 101 11.95 -1.92 11.09
N ASN A 102 11.96 -0.79 11.79
CA ASN A 102 12.56 0.43 11.27
C ASN A 102 13.67 1.03 12.18
N TYR A 103 14.40 0.19 12.90
CA TYR A 103 15.50 0.58 13.83
C TYR A 103 15.09 1.44 15.03
N CYS A 104 13.93 2.09 15.00
CA CYS A 104 13.32 2.76 16.15
C CYS A 104 12.83 1.81 17.26
N LYS A 105 13.32 0.56 17.29
CA LYS A 105 12.91 -0.51 18.20
C LYS A 105 11.39 -0.79 18.26
N LYS A 106 10.62 -0.23 17.31
CA LYS A 106 9.17 -0.36 17.20
C LYS A 106 8.77 -0.96 15.86
N LYS A 107 7.75 -1.80 15.93
CA LYS A 107 7.03 -2.36 14.80
C LYS A 107 6.07 -1.30 14.27
N ILE A 108 6.18 -0.99 12.99
CA ILE A 108 5.28 -0.05 12.32
C ILE A 108 4.25 -0.84 11.56
N LEU A 109 2.97 -0.59 11.85
CA LEU A 109 1.88 -1.25 11.15
C LEU A 109 1.54 -0.49 9.87
N ILE A 110 1.60 -1.17 8.73
CA ILE A 110 1.05 -0.63 7.49
C ILE A 110 -0.39 -1.12 7.40
N LYS A 111 -1.31 -0.17 7.34
CA LYS A 111 -2.75 -0.39 7.25
C LYS A 111 -3.11 -0.95 5.88
N LYS A 112 -2.61 -0.31 4.82
CA LYS A 112 -2.88 -0.71 3.44
C LYS A 112 -1.79 -0.39 2.45
N ILE A 113 -1.69 -1.22 1.40
CA ILE A 113 -0.98 -0.89 0.17
C ILE A 113 -1.90 -1.20 -1.00
N HIS A 114 -2.11 -0.23 -1.87
CA HIS A 114 -3.10 -0.33 -2.94
C HIS A 114 -2.70 0.45 -4.20
N LEU A 115 -3.36 0.16 -5.32
CA LEU A 115 -3.13 0.83 -6.59
C LEU A 115 -4.14 1.94 -6.83
N GLU A 116 -3.70 2.97 -7.52
CA GLU A 116 -4.52 4.07 -8.00
C GLU A 116 -3.90 4.69 -9.26
N GLU A 117 -4.70 5.48 -9.98
CA GLU A 117 -4.19 6.40 -11.00
C GLU A 117 -3.85 7.78 -10.44
N ASP A 118 -2.89 8.46 -11.07
CA ASP A 118 -2.59 9.86 -10.77
C ASP A 118 -3.52 10.82 -11.52
N ALA A 119 -3.82 11.95 -10.88
CA ALA A 119 -4.52 13.06 -11.51
C ALA A 119 -3.57 13.93 -12.36
N ALA A 120 -4.13 14.78 -13.22
CA ALA A 120 -3.36 15.78 -13.93
C ALA A 120 -2.70 16.79 -12.96
N SER A 121 -1.83 17.65 -13.47
CA SER A 121 -1.20 18.71 -12.68
C SER A 121 -1.70 20.08 -13.10
N THR A 122 -1.91 20.96 -12.14
CA THR A 122 -2.21 22.38 -12.36
C THR A 122 -0.99 23.22 -11.98
N ASN A 123 -0.63 24.19 -12.82
CA ASN A 123 0.57 25.01 -12.59
C ASN A 123 0.32 26.19 -11.62
N ASN A 124 -0.93 26.63 -11.43
CA ASN A 124 -1.35 27.57 -10.40
C ASN A 124 -2.81 27.31 -10.02
N PHE A 125 -3.19 27.58 -8.77
CA PHE A 125 -4.60 27.54 -8.34
C PHE A 125 -5.49 28.55 -9.10
N ASN A 126 -4.86 29.62 -9.64
CA ASN A 126 -5.55 30.66 -10.41
C ASN A 126 -5.44 30.44 -11.93
N SER A 127 -4.61 29.52 -12.41
CA SER A 127 -4.50 29.23 -13.85
C SER A 127 -5.38 28.04 -14.22
N LYS A 128 -6.19 28.20 -15.28
CA LYS A 128 -7.01 27.12 -15.86
C LYS A 128 -6.19 26.13 -16.71
N ASN A 129 -4.86 26.26 -16.72
CA ASN A 129 -3.98 25.45 -17.56
C ASN A 129 -3.70 24.10 -16.88
N ILE A 130 -4.42 23.08 -17.32
CA ILE A 130 -4.28 21.70 -16.83
C ILE A 130 -3.32 20.95 -17.73
N ASN A 131 -2.28 20.37 -17.14
CA ASN A 131 -1.34 19.51 -17.84
C ASN A 131 -1.67 18.03 -17.58
N TYR A 132 -2.29 17.39 -18.57
CA TYR A 132 -2.71 16.01 -18.49
C TYR A 132 -1.59 14.98 -18.61
N LYS A 133 -0.33 15.37 -18.88
CA LYS A 133 0.81 14.41 -19.00
C LYS A 133 0.92 13.43 -17.83
N ARG A 134 0.50 13.86 -16.64
CA ARG A 134 0.52 13.07 -15.42
C ARG A 134 -0.72 12.16 -15.23
N SER A 135 -1.86 12.52 -15.82
CA SER A 135 -3.13 11.79 -15.72
C SER A 135 -2.95 10.31 -16.09
N GLY A 136 -3.48 9.39 -15.28
CA GLY A 136 -3.40 7.96 -15.55
C GLY A 136 -2.06 7.31 -15.21
N ASN A 137 -1.09 8.06 -14.66
CA ASN A 137 0.16 7.46 -14.19
C ASN A 137 -0.12 6.42 -13.09
N SER A 138 0.67 5.36 -13.10
CA SER A 138 0.55 4.25 -12.18
C SER A 138 1.10 4.62 -10.80
N LEU A 139 0.27 4.55 -9.76
CA LEU A 139 0.66 4.84 -8.38
C LEU A 139 0.48 3.61 -7.48
N ILE A 140 1.36 3.51 -6.48
CA ILE A 140 1.13 2.71 -5.27
C ILE A 140 0.98 3.66 -4.10
N GLU A 141 -0.10 3.54 -3.35
CA GLU A 141 -0.29 4.24 -2.08
C GLU A 141 -0.01 3.29 -0.91
N ILE A 142 0.89 3.69 0.00
CA ILE A 142 1.20 3.00 1.25
C ILE A 142 0.66 3.82 2.41
N VAL A 143 -0.29 3.26 3.16
CA VAL A 143 -0.91 3.91 4.33
C VAL A 143 -0.52 3.18 5.59
N THR A 144 -0.05 3.94 6.57
CA THR A 144 0.32 3.40 7.89
C THR A 144 -0.78 3.60 8.92
N GLU A 145 -0.82 2.70 9.90
CA GLU A 145 -1.49 2.98 11.16
C GLU A 145 -0.74 4.09 11.92
N PRO A 146 -1.41 4.84 12.83
CA PRO A 146 -0.81 5.98 13.51
C PRO A 146 0.12 5.55 14.67
N ASN A 147 1.15 4.76 14.37
CA ASN A 147 2.06 4.15 15.34
C ASN A 147 3.39 4.90 15.50
N PHE A 148 3.59 6.01 14.80
CA PHE A 148 4.80 6.81 14.94
C PHE A 148 4.63 7.76 16.13
N ASN A 149 5.52 7.62 17.12
CA ASN A 149 5.54 8.47 18.31
C ASN A 149 6.61 9.57 18.24
N SER A 150 7.42 9.59 17.18
CA SER A 150 8.42 10.64 16.94
C SER A 150 8.58 10.91 15.46
N VAL A 151 8.84 12.17 15.12
CA VAL A 151 9.05 12.64 13.75
C VAL A 151 10.32 12.01 13.16
N ASN A 152 11.36 11.83 13.97
CA ASN A 152 12.59 11.15 13.58
C ASN A 152 12.33 9.71 13.11
N CYS A 153 11.50 8.95 13.83
CA CYS A 153 11.16 7.59 13.44
C CYS A 153 10.35 7.54 12.14
N LEU A 154 9.48 8.52 11.92
CA LEU A 154 8.77 8.69 10.65
C LEU A 154 9.73 8.93 9.49
N ILE A 155 10.69 9.85 9.64
CA ILE A 155 11.65 10.16 8.57
C ILE A 155 12.53 8.96 8.25
N ILE A 156 13.02 8.24 9.26
CA ILE A 156 13.79 7.00 9.07
C ILE A 156 12.95 5.99 8.26
N PHE A 157 11.65 5.89 8.55
CA PHE A 157 10.75 4.95 7.86
C PHE A 157 10.64 5.29 6.39
N ILE A 158 10.33 6.55 6.10
CA ILE A 158 10.19 7.04 4.73
C ILE A 158 11.52 6.87 3.97
N LYS A 159 12.67 7.18 4.59
CA LYS A 159 13.99 6.96 3.98
C LYS A 159 14.23 5.49 3.65
N LYS A 160 13.83 4.57 4.53
CA LYS A 160 13.98 3.13 4.30
C LYS A 160 13.07 2.61 3.20
N ILE A 161 11.80 3.06 3.17
CA ILE A 161 10.87 2.79 2.08
C ILE A 161 11.46 3.29 0.75
N ASN A 162 11.93 4.54 0.70
CA ASN A 162 12.56 5.13 -0.47
C ASN A 162 13.77 4.31 -0.94
N LYS A 163 14.66 3.91 -0.01
CA LYS A 163 15.83 3.07 -0.31
C LYS A 163 15.42 1.73 -0.92
N ILE A 164 14.42 1.05 -0.36
CA ILE A 164 13.92 -0.22 -0.90
C ILE A 164 13.40 -0.01 -2.32
N ILE A 165 12.53 0.97 -2.54
CA ILE A 165 11.89 1.19 -3.84
C ILE A 165 12.92 1.54 -4.92
N LYS A 166 13.90 2.39 -4.59
CA LYS A 166 15.02 2.74 -5.50
C LYS A 166 15.89 1.54 -5.82
N ASN A 167 16.26 0.73 -4.82
CA ASN A 167 17.13 -0.44 -5.01
C ASN A 167 16.54 -1.45 -6.01
N TYR A 168 15.22 -1.53 -6.11
CA TYR A 168 14.52 -2.42 -7.05
C TYR A 168 14.00 -1.70 -8.30
N SER A 169 14.40 -0.44 -8.51
CA SER A 169 14.05 0.36 -9.69
C SER A 169 12.54 0.47 -9.96
N ILE A 170 11.73 0.36 -8.91
CA ILE A 170 10.27 0.44 -8.97
C ILE A 170 9.82 1.87 -9.28
N SER A 171 10.55 2.85 -8.74
CA SER A 171 10.33 4.28 -8.93
C SER A 171 11.65 5.03 -8.79
N LYS A 172 11.75 6.22 -9.39
CA LYS A 172 12.85 7.15 -9.16
C LYS A 172 12.80 7.75 -7.73
N CYS A 173 11.63 7.75 -7.09
CA CYS A 173 11.38 8.26 -5.73
C CYS A 173 12.03 9.63 -5.43
N LYS A 174 11.95 10.55 -6.39
CA LYS A 174 12.35 11.95 -6.20
C LYS A 174 11.13 12.76 -5.76
N MET A 175 11.16 13.28 -4.54
CA MET A 175 10.08 14.11 -3.99
C MET A 175 9.90 15.41 -4.78
N GLN A 176 11.01 16.02 -5.22
CA GLN A 176 11.02 17.24 -6.05
C GLN A 176 10.25 17.06 -7.37
N ASN A 177 10.28 15.85 -7.94
CA ASN A 177 9.62 15.54 -9.22
C ASN A 177 8.20 14.99 -9.03
N SER A 178 7.67 15.00 -7.80
CA SER A 178 6.41 14.33 -7.42
C SER A 178 6.38 12.81 -7.66
N ASP A 179 7.53 12.16 -7.86
CA ASP A 179 7.60 10.69 -7.97
C ASP A 179 7.31 10.01 -6.62
N LEU A 180 7.47 10.75 -5.52
CA LEU A 180 7.14 10.33 -4.17
C LEU A 180 6.45 11.49 -3.45
N ARG A 181 5.19 11.31 -3.08
CA ARG A 181 4.40 12.30 -2.32
C ARG A 181 4.07 11.76 -0.94
N ILE A 182 4.07 12.64 0.05
CA ILE A 182 3.87 12.27 1.44
C ILE A 182 2.89 13.23 2.09
N ASP A 183 1.83 12.64 2.63
CA ASP A 183 0.86 13.33 3.47
C ASP A 183 0.97 12.76 4.90
N ILE A 184 0.98 13.65 5.89
CA ILE A 184 1.21 13.29 7.30
C ILE A 184 -0.03 13.59 8.12
N ASN A 185 -0.45 12.61 8.89
CA ASN A 185 -1.59 12.68 9.78
C ASN A 185 -1.12 12.73 11.24
N ILE A 186 -1.32 13.84 11.94
CA ILE A 186 -0.84 14.06 13.32
C ILE A 186 -2.02 14.24 14.27
N SER A 187 -1.92 13.59 15.43
CA SER A 187 -2.73 13.89 16.60
C SER A 187 -1.89 13.70 17.86
N ILE A 188 -2.27 14.36 18.94
CA ILE A 188 -1.57 14.26 20.23
C ILE A 188 -2.58 14.00 21.35
N ILE A 189 -2.10 13.39 22.43
CA ILE A 189 -2.83 13.21 23.68
C ILE A 189 -1.93 13.73 24.79
N ASN A 190 -2.44 14.62 25.64
CA ASN A 190 -1.72 15.06 26.84
C ASN A 190 -1.69 13.90 27.85
N LYS A 191 -0.50 13.58 28.38
CA LYS A 191 -0.30 12.42 29.25
C LYS A 191 -0.95 12.57 30.63
N PHE A 192 -1.11 13.79 31.12
CA PHE A 192 -1.61 14.04 32.48
C PHE A 192 -3.13 14.01 32.55
N ASN A 193 -3.79 14.71 31.64
CA ASN A 193 -5.26 14.85 31.65
C ASN A 193 -5.96 14.05 30.54
N LEU A 194 -5.21 13.26 29.78
CA LEU A 194 -5.71 12.40 28.69
C LEU A 194 -6.48 13.14 27.59
N LEU A 195 -6.40 14.48 27.53
CA LEU A 195 -7.06 15.27 26.51
C LEU A 195 -6.45 14.98 25.14
N LYS A 196 -7.30 14.54 24.21
CA LYS A 196 -6.93 14.24 22.84
C LYS A 196 -7.20 15.42 21.90
N SER A 197 -6.26 15.70 21.00
CA SER A 197 -6.46 16.64 19.89
C SER A 197 -7.27 16.00 18.77
N LYS A 198 -7.94 16.80 17.93
CA LYS A 198 -8.44 16.29 16.64
C LYS A 198 -7.26 16.06 15.70
N LYS A 199 -7.45 15.16 14.72
CA LYS A 199 -6.48 14.83 13.68
C LYS A 199 -6.25 16.06 12.79
N THR A 200 -4.99 16.35 12.50
CA THR A 200 -4.59 17.29 11.45
C THR A 200 -3.80 16.54 10.38
N GLU A 201 -4.17 16.76 9.13
CA GLU A 201 -3.48 16.27 7.94
C GLU A 201 -2.63 17.40 7.36
N ILE A 202 -1.36 17.14 7.09
CA ILE A 202 -0.42 18.05 6.43
C ILE A 202 -0.12 17.50 5.05
N LYS A 203 -0.46 18.25 4.00
CA LYS A 203 -0.28 17.86 2.61
C LYS A 203 0.91 18.54 1.94
N ASN A 204 1.30 17.99 0.79
CA ASN A 204 2.26 18.58 -0.15
C ASN A 204 3.68 18.72 0.44
N LEU A 205 4.13 17.71 1.18
CA LEU A 205 5.45 17.72 1.81
C LEU A 205 6.53 17.19 0.84
N ASN A 206 7.30 18.13 0.28
CA ASN A 206 8.23 17.85 -0.83
C ASN A 206 9.69 17.54 -0.41
N SER A 207 10.01 17.52 0.89
CA SER A 207 11.34 17.16 1.40
C SER A 207 11.29 16.56 2.80
N TYR A 208 12.33 15.83 3.20
CA TYR A 208 12.46 15.31 4.57
C TYR A 208 12.50 16.43 5.62
N ASP A 209 13.13 17.55 5.28
CA ASP A 209 13.19 18.71 6.17
C ASP A 209 11.83 19.39 6.31
N ASN A 210 11.05 19.46 5.22
CA ASN A 210 9.68 19.97 5.29
C ASN A 210 8.83 19.08 6.20
N ILE A 211 8.95 17.76 6.07
CA ILE A 211 8.28 16.79 6.95
C ILE A 211 8.68 17.01 8.40
N PHE A 212 9.97 17.17 8.68
CA PHE A 212 10.47 17.39 10.02
C PHE A 212 9.87 18.66 10.62
N LYS A 213 10.10 19.81 9.96
CA LYS A 213 9.71 21.13 10.45
C LYS A 213 8.19 21.28 10.53
N SER A 214 7.45 20.81 9.53
CA SER A 214 5.98 20.88 9.54
C SER A 214 5.38 20.05 10.66
N SER A 215 5.92 18.85 10.91
CA SER A 215 5.41 17.96 11.95
C SER A 215 5.65 18.54 13.35
N TYR A 216 6.86 19.06 13.61
CA TYR A 216 7.16 19.72 14.88
C TYR A 216 6.31 20.96 15.11
N TYR A 217 6.19 21.82 14.09
CA TYR A 217 5.31 22.99 14.17
C TYR A 217 3.88 22.58 14.52
N GLU A 218 3.36 21.53 13.87
CA GLU A 218 2.00 21.07 14.08
C GLU A 218 1.78 20.45 15.46
N ILE A 219 2.76 19.69 15.98
CA ILE A 219 2.72 19.15 17.35
C ILE A 219 2.62 20.29 18.37
N ILE A 220 3.44 21.34 18.23
CA ILE A 220 3.41 22.52 19.11
C ILE A 220 2.06 23.23 19.00
N ARG A 221 1.56 23.43 17.77
CA ARG A 221 0.26 24.07 17.54
C ARG A 221 -0.89 23.30 18.18
N LEU A 222 -0.90 21.97 18.05
CA LEU A 222 -1.91 21.12 18.67
C LEU A 222 -1.79 21.12 20.19
N PHE A 223 -0.58 21.18 20.74
CA PHE A 223 -0.34 21.29 22.18
C PHE A 223 -0.95 22.58 22.73
N LEU A 224 -0.63 23.73 22.14
CA LEU A 224 -1.23 25.01 22.54
C LEU A 224 -2.75 25.01 22.43
N ILE A 225 -3.34 24.31 21.46
CA ILE A 225 -4.80 24.14 21.38
C ILE A 225 -5.37 23.38 22.57
N LEU A 226 -4.67 22.33 23.03
CA LEU A 226 -5.09 21.56 24.20
C LEU A 226 -4.95 22.39 25.48
N GLU A 227 -3.82 23.05 25.67
CA GLU A 227 -3.54 23.87 26.86
C GLU A 227 -4.54 25.03 26.99
N PHE A 228 -4.77 25.78 25.91
CA PHE A 228 -5.71 26.90 25.91
C PHE A 228 -7.18 26.49 25.70
N LYS A 229 -7.51 25.19 25.83
CA LYS A 229 -8.87 24.63 25.66
C LYS A 229 -9.61 25.14 24.42
N LYS A 230 -8.89 25.41 23.32
CA LYS A 230 -9.47 25.96 22.08
C LYS A 230 -10.33 24.90 21.38
N LYS A 231 -11.30 25.35 20.58
CA LYS A 231 -12.19 24.47 19.80
C LYS A 231 -11.36 23.49 18.94
N LYS A 232 -11.52 22.19 19.23
CA LYS A 232 -10.81 21.11 18.53
C LYS A 232 -11.52 20.81 17.21
N LYS A 233 -10.86 21.07 16.07
CA LYS A 233 -11.40 20.79 14.73
C LYS A 233 -10.43 19.91 13.94
N ILE A 234 -10.98 18.98 13.16
CA ILE A 234 -10.20 18.28 12.13
C ILE A 234 -9.77 19.32 11.10
N SER A 235 -8.55 19.22 10.60
CA SER A 235 -8.06 20.18 9.61
C SER A 235 -7.08 19.55 8.65
N THR A 236 -7.17 19.95 7.38
CA THR A 236 -6.13 19.75 6.38
C THR A 236 -5.35 21.05 6.22
N ARG A 237 -4.02 20.97 6.16
CA ARG A 237 -3.10 22.10 6.17
C ARG A 237 -1.99 21.90 5.13
N ASN A 238 -1.48 22.99 4.58
CA ASN A 238 -0.23 23.02 3.81
C ASN A 238 0.91 23.57 4.68
N TYR A 239 2.15 23.38 4.27
CA TYR A 239 3.33 23.94 4.94
C TYR A 239 4.05 24.94 4.02
N ASN A 240 4.20 26.19 4.46
CA ASN A 240 4.84 27.26 3.67
C ASN A 240 6.33 27.48 4.03
N LYS A 241 7.03 26.44 4.49
CA LYS A 241 8.42 26.48 5.02
C LYS A 241 8.61 27.25 6.35
N ILE A 242 7.60 27.98 6.81
CA ILE A 242 7.64 28.70 8.10
C ILE A 242 6.61 28.08 9.06
N LYS A 243 5.36 27.97 8.63
CA LYS A 243 4.22 27.52 9.44
C LYS A 243 3.28 26.60 8.66
N THR A 244 2.43 25.86 9.37
CA THR A 244 1.30 25.17 8.74
C THR A 244 0.14 26.14 8.55
N ILE A 245 -0.46 26.16 7.36
CA ILE A 245 -1.56 27.05 6.97
C ILE A 245 -2.79 26.19 6.66
N LYS A 246 -3.95 26.58 7.19
CA LYS A 246 -5.22 25.88 6.92
C LYS A 246 -5.61 26.07 5.46
N ILE A 247 -6.02 25.00 4.80
CA ILE A 247 -6.61 25.09 3.45
C ILE A 247 -8.03 25.67 3.59
N ARG A 248 -8.39 26.63 2.72
CA ARG A 248 -9.65 27.39 2.82
C ARG A 248 -10.89 26.48 2.77
N ASN A 249 -10.86 25.42 1.96
CA ASN A 249 -11.98 24.48 1.77
C ASN A 249 -11.76 23.17 2.53
N ASN A 250 -11.79 23.23 3.86
CA ASN A 250 -11.71 22.06 4.74
C ASN A 250 -13.11 21.52 5.08
N ASN A 251 -13.93 21.23 4.07
CA ASN A 251 -15.04 20.32 4.29
C ASN A 251 -14.46 18.91 4.29
N LEU A 252 -14.86 18.08 5.26
CA LEU A 252 -14.60 16.64 5.22
C LEU A 252 -15.14 16.16 3.87
N LYS A 253 -14.25 15.81 2.94
CA LYS A 253 -14.67 15.25 1.66
C LYS A 253 -15.09 13.81 1.94
N ASN A 254 -16.39 13.63 2.17
CA ASN A 254 -17.00 12.33 2.03
C ASN A 254 -17.06 12.07 0.53
N TYR A 255 -16.19 11.18 0.09
CA TYR A 255 -16.21 10.70 -1.28
C TYR A 255 -17.20 9.55 -1.35
N ASP A 256 -18.02 9.54 -2.38
CA ASP A 256 -18.77 8.36 -2.74
C ASP A 256 -17.83 7.40 -3.49
N TYR A 257 -18.04 6.12 -3.23
CA TYR A 257 -17.28 5.03 -3.82
C TYR A 257 -18.24 4.11 -4.53
N ASP A 258 -17.89 3.77 -5.77
CA ASP A 258 -18.59 2.75 -6.56
C ASP A 258 -17.58 1.74 -7.11
N ILE A 259 -18.04 0.54 -7.46
CA ILE A 259 -17.18 -0.49 -8.04
C ILE A 259 -16.84 -0.10 -9.50
N GLU A 260 -15.59 -0.31 -9.91
CA GLU A 260 -15.17 -0.18 -11.30
C GLU A 260 -15.42 -1.49 -12.05
N TYR A 261 -16.53 -1.55 -12.78
CA TYR A 261 -16.97 -2.74 -13.48
C TYR A 261 -16.17 -3.01 -14.76
N ASP A 262 -15.61 -1.99 -15.40
CA ASP A 262 -14.98 -2.13 -16.72
C ASP A 262 -13.64 -2.90 -16.68
N ILE A 263 -13.01 -3.00 -15.50
CA ILE A 263 -11.74 -3.72 -15.29
C ILE A 263 -11.97 -5.15 -14.80
N GLY A 264 -13.07 -5.37 -14.07
CA GLY A 264 -13.36 -6.64 -13.41
C GLY A 264 -12.41 -6.98 -12.24
N ILE A 265 -12.48 -8.24 -11.80
CA ILE A 265 -11.74 -8.72 -10.62
C ILE A 265 -10.29 -9.01 -10.98
N ILE A 266 -9.38 -8.41 -10.21
CA ILE A 266 -7.95 -8.65 -10.35
C ILE A 266 -7.53 -9.83 -9.47
N SER A 267 -7.13 -10.93 -10.11
CA SER A 267 -6.41 -11.99 -9.40
C SER A 267 -4.89 -11.73 -9.37
N TYR A 268 -4.27 -11.96 -8.21
CA TYR A 268 -2.81 -11.90 -8.01
C TYR A 268 -2.13 -13.28 -8.09
N TYR A 269 -2.89 -14.37 -7.98
CA TYR A 269 -2.36 -15.73 -8.03
C TYR A 269 -2.70 -16.40 -9.36
N ASN A 270 -1.72 -16.44 -10.26
CA ASN A 270 -1.74 -17.32 -11.42
C ASN A 270 -0.37 -18.03 -11.54
N TYR A 271 -0.38 -19.33 -11.80
CA TYR A 271 0.84 -20.12 -12.03
C TYR A 271 1.77 -19.49 -13.09
N GLU A 272 1.20 -18.87 -14.11
CA GLU A 272 1.95 -18.17 -15.16
C GLU A 272 2.66 -16.92 -14.65
N ILE A 273 2.07 -16.20 -13.70
CA ILE A 273 2.67 -15.02 -13.04
C ILE A 273 3.94 -15.45 -12.30
N ILE A 274 3.90 -16.55 -11.55
CA ILE A 274 5.08 -17.10 -10.85
C ILE A 274 6.16 -17.54 -11.86
N LYS A 275 5.77 -18.16 -12.98
CA LYS A 275 6.67 -18.61 -14.05
C LYS A 275 7.32 -17.43 -14.81
N ILE A 276 6.57 -16.36 -15.08
CA ILE A 276 7.06 -15.12 -15.70
C ILE A 276 7.97 -14.36 -14.74
N PHE A 277 7.59 -14.27 -13.45
CA PHE A 277 8.46 -13.69 -12.42
C PHE A 277 9.78 -14.46 -12.31
N TYR A 278 9.74 -15.79 -12.42
CA TYR A 278 10.92 -16.64 -12.44
C TYR A 278 11.83 -16.38 -13.66
N LYS A 279 11.25 -16.26 -14.86
CA LYS A 279 11.97 -16.04 -16.12
C LYS A 279 12.48 -14.60 -16.31
N LYS A 280 11.62 -13.59 -16.09
CA LYS A 280 11.85 -12.20 -16.50
C LYS A 280 12.69 -11.41 -15.49
N PHE A 281 12.61 -11.76 -14.20
CA PHE A 281 13.34 -11.05 -13.14
C PHE A 281 14.67 -11.71 -12.71
N LYS A 282 15.19 -12.71 -13.45
CA LYS A 282 16.40 -13.50 -13.08
C LYS A 282 16.49 -13.66 -11.57
N LEU A 283 15.67 -14.57 -11.03
CA LEU A 283 15.55 -14.86 -9.60
C LEU A 283 16.89 -15.03 -8.86
N LYS A 284 18.03 -15.27 -9.52
CA LYS A 284 19.36 -15.24 -8.90
C LYS A 284 19.66 -13.95 -8.13
N LYS A 285 19.25 -12.76 -8.61
CA LYS A 285 19.46 -11.50 -7.86
C LYS A 285 18.47 -11.40 -6.70
N ILE A 286 17.19 -11.70 -6.90
CA ILE A 286 16.16 -11.64 -5.84
C ILE A 286 16.39 -12.71 -4.75
N PHE A 287 16.81 -13.94 -5.09
CA PHE A 287 17.15 -14.99 -4.12
C PHE A 287 18.39 -14.67 -3.28
N PHE A 288 19.31 -13.84 -3.77
CA PHE A 288 20.43 -13.35 -2.96
C PHE A 288 19.95 -12.38 -1.85
N PHE A 289 18.84 -11.69 -2.10
CA PHE A 289 18.27 -10.65 -1.22
C PHE A 289 17.03 -11.11 -0.41
N LEU A 290 16.44 -12.26 -0.74
CA LEU A 290 15.46 -12.92 0.14
C LEU A 290 16.20 -13.43 1.39
N PRO A 291 15.68 -13.21 2.61
CA PRO A 291 16.33 -13.70 3.82
C PRO A 291 16.46 -15.23 3.77
N LYS A 292 17.69 -15.74 3.61
CA LYS A 292 18.05 -17.17 3.40
C LYS A 292 17.41 -18.16 4.38
N LYS A 293 16.86 -17.72 5.51
CA LYS A 293 16.40 -18.55 6.65
C LYS A 293 14.87 -18.77 6.75
N LYS A 294 14.05 -18.46 5.73
CA LYS A 294 12.57 -18.51 5.88
C LYS A 294 11.77 -19.09 4.71
N TYR A 295 12.41 -19.89 3.86
CA TYR A 295 11.76 -20.48 2.70
C TYR A 295 12.19 -21.95 2.59
N PHE A 296 11.22 -22.86 2.42
CA PHE A 296 11.51 -24.23 2.02
C PHE A 296 11.21 -24.37 0.53
N LEU A 297 12.24 -24.80 -0.22
CA LEU A 297 12.09 -25.26 -1.59
C LEU A 297 12.15 -26.79 -1.52
N LEU A 298 11.01 -27.46 -1.67
CA LEU A 298 11.00 -28.92 -1.73
C LEU A 298 11.66 -29.36 -3.05
N LYS A 299 12.79 -30.08 -2.95
CA LYS A 299 13.48 -30.65 -4.12
C LYS A 299 12.62 -31.76 -4.73
N LYS A 300 12.50 -31.72 -6.06
CA LYS A 300 11.81 -32.64 -6.99
C LYS A 300 11.94 -34.14 -6.67
N ILE A 301 13.06 -34.55 -6.06
CA ILE A 301 13.43 -35.96 -5.85
C ILE A 301 12.54 -36.64 -4.79
N TYR A 302 12.12 -35.93 -3.74
CA TYR A 302 11.32 -36.54 -2.66
C TYR A 302 9.86 -36.82 -3.04
N PHE A 303 9.29 -36.09 -4.02
CA PHE A 303 7.88 -36.23 -4.42
C PHE A 303 7.66 -37.18 -5.60
N ASN A 304 8.65 -37.34 -6.49
CA ASN A 304 8.54 -38.23 -7.65
C ASN A 304 8.51 -39.72 -7.27
N LYS A 305 9.08 -40.10 -6.12
CA LYS A 305 9.04 -41.49 -5.64
C LYS A 305 7.66 -41.96 -5.21
N LEU A 306 6.73 -41.05 -4.87
CA LEU A 306 5.44 -41.41 -4.27
C LEU A 306 4.23 -41.28 -5.20
N TYR A 307 4.22 -40.38 -6.21
CA TYR A 307 2.95 -40.07 -6.91
C TYR A 307 3.02 -39.81 -8.43
N ASN A 308 4.14 -40.05 -9.11
CA ASN A 308 4.24 -39.97 -10.58
C ASN A 308 3.69 -38.66 -11.22
N ILE A 309 3.80 -37.52 -10.52
CA ILE A 309 3.30 -36.22 -10.98
C ILE A 309 4.35 -35.58 -11.91
N LYS A 310 4.09 -35.61 -13.22
CA LYS A 310 5.06 -35.15 -14.26
C LYS A 310 5.39 -33.65 -14.28
N LYS A 311 4.76 -32.76 -13.49
CA LYS A 311 5.06 -31.30 -13.54
C LYS A 311 5.03 -30.60 -12.16
N ASN A 312 6.06 -29.78 -11.96
CA ASN A 312 6.38 -29.00 -10.76
C ASN A 312 5.33 -27.92 -10.43
N ILE A 313 5.04 -27.70 -9.16
CA ILE A 313 4.71 -26.42 -8.46
C ILE A 313 5.18 -26.59 -6.99
N PHE A 314 5.65 -25.56 -6.27
CA PHE A 314 5.28 -25.19 -4.87
C PHE A 314 6.13 -24.02 -4.30
N PHE A 315 5.50 -23.14 -3.49
CA PHE A 315 6.14 -22.27 -2.49
C PHE A 315 5.21 -22.09 -1.27
N PHE A 316 5.79 -22.16 -0.06
CA PHE A 316 5.10 -21.94 1.22
C PHE A 316 5.58 -20.67 1.92
N PHE A 317 4.67 -19.98 2.62
CA PHE A 317 5.01 -18.96 3.61
C PHE A 317 4.35 -19.24 4.94
N SER A 318 5.14 -19.26 6.01
CA SER A 318 4.71 -18.66 7.28
C SER A 318 5.92 -18.28 8.14
N LYS A 319 5.82 -17.15 8.84
CA LYS A 319 6.40 -17.06 10.18
C LYS A 319 5.25 -16.78 11.15
N LYS A 320 5.23 -17.51 12.27
CA LYS A 320 4.36 -17.32 13.44
C LYS A 320 4.02 -15.83 13.64
N ASN A 321 2.77 -15.45 13.40
CA ASN A 321 2.29 -14.10 13.61
C ASN A 321 1.80 -13.97 15.06
N LYS A 322 2.72 -13.72 16.01
CA LYS A 322 2.43 -13.66 17.47
C LYS A 322 1.37 -12.62 17.88
N ILE A 323 0.92 -11.74 16.98
CA ILE A 323 -0.02 -10.64 17.28
C ILE A 323 -1.48 -11.12 17.20
N ILE A 324 -1.76 -12.13 16.39
CA ILE A 324 -3.07 -12.76 16.36
C ILE A 324 -2.90 -14.05 17.16
N ASN A 325 -3.48 -14.15 18.36
CA ASN A 325 -3.54 -15.39 19.14
C ASN A 325 -4.29 -16.54 18.42
N ASN A 326 -4.59 -16.39 17.13
CA ASN A 326 -5.12 -17.42 16.25
C ASN A 326 -4.03 -17.96 15.32
N PHE A 327 -3.87 -19.28 15.36
CA PHE A 327 -3.06 -20.10 14.47
C PHE A 327 -3.62 -20.15 13.03
N TYR A 328 -3.85 -19.00 12.38
CA TYR A 328 -4.12 -19.00 10.94
C TYR A 328 -2.79 -18.99 10.19
N TYR A 329 -2.35 -20.18 9.81
CA TYR A 329 -1.39 -20.34 8.75
C TYR A 329 -2.13 -20.17 7.42
N ASN A 330 -1.85 -19.08 6.69
CA ASN A 330 -2.28 -18.97 5.31
C ASN A 330 -1.39 -19.90 4.47
N TYR A 331 -1.86 -21.12 4.24
CA TYR A 331 -1.25 -22.07 3.31
C TYR A 331 -2.10 -22.12 2.04
N ASN A 332 -1.46 -21.89 0.89
CA ASN A 332 -2.04 -22.23 -0.41
C ASN A 332 -1.26 -23.43 -0.97
N VAL A 333 -1.86 -24.62 -0.94
CA VAL A 333 -1.35 -25.80 -1.64
C VAL A 333 -2.03 -25.85 -3.01
N PHE A 334 -1.25 -25.79 -4.08
CA PHE A 334 -1.77 -25.93 -5.45
C PHE A 334 -1.47 -27.33 -5.99
N ILE A 335 -2.45 -28.22 -5.98
CA ILE A 335 -2.40 -29.47 -6.73
C ILE A 335 -3.16 -29.23 -8.03
N ARG A 336 -2.48 -29.34 -9.18
CA ARG A 336 -3.16 -29.38 -10.47
C ARG A 336 -3.66 -30.81 -10.70
N LEU A 337 -4.90 -31.09 -10.33
CA LEU A 337 -5.59 -32.31 -10.76
C LEU A 337 -6.08 -32.08 -12.20
N LYS A 338 -5.63 -32.91 -13.15
CA LYS A 338 -6.35 -33.06 -14.42
C LYS A 338 -7.62 -33.85 -14.10
N ILE A 339 -8.71 -33.15 -13.76
CA ILE A 339 -10.04 -33.76 -13.79
C ILE A 339 -10.73 -33.17 -15.01
N ASN A 340 -10.94 -34.02 -16.01
CA ASN A 340 -11.83 -33.72 -17.12
C ASN A 340 -13.20 -33.37 -16.54
N LYS A 341 -13.73 -32.22 -16.95
CA LYS A 341 -15.09 -31.69 -16.70
C LYS A 341 -15.37 -31.12 -15.28
N LYS A 342 -15.54 -29.79 -15.26
CA LYS A 342 -16.34 -28.94 -14.35
C LYS A 342 -16.42 -29.34 -12.86
N LYS A 343 -15.57 -28.71 -12.02
CA LYS A 343 -15.89 -28.14 -10.68
C LYS A 343 -14.59 -27.66 -10.01
N ILE A 344 -14.51 -26.38 -9.62
CA ILE A 344 -13.44 -25.86 -8.75
C ILE A 344 -13.96 -25.98 -7.32
N LEU A 345 -13.39 -26.87 -6.50
CA LEU A 345 -13.68 -26.96 -5.07
C LEU A 345 -12.74 -26.03 -4.28
N TYR A 346 -13.34 -25.09 -3.55
CA TYR A 346 -12.66 -24.24 -2.56
C TYR A 346 -12.76 -24.89 -1.18
N PHE A 347 -11.63 -25.24 -0.55
CA PHE A 347 -11.61 -25.65 0.86
C PHE A 347 -11.21 -24.49 1.77
N LYS A 348 -12.05 -24.18 2.78
CA LYS A 348 -11.77 -23.22 3.85
C LYS A 348 -11.79 -23.97 5.19
N ILE A 349 -10.65 -24.47 5.63
CA ILE A 349 -10.57 -25.27 6.87
C ILE A 349 -10.52 -24.33 8.09
N LYS A 350 -11.60 -24.31 8.88
CA LYS A 350 -11.67 -23.73 10.23
C LYS A 350 -11.33 -24.82 11.28
N LYS A 351 -10.36 -24.51 12.15
CA LYS A 351 -10.02 -25.11 13.46
C LYS A 351 -9.09 -26.35 13.54
N LYS A 352 -8.14 -26.20 14.49
CA LYS A 352 -7.25 -27.13 15.24
C LYS A 352 -6.49 -28.22 14.46
N ILE A 353 -5.16 -28.05 14.48
CA ILE A 353 -4.10 -28.63 13.62
C ILE A 353 -3.72 -30.11 13.90
N ILE A 354 -4.45 -30.89 14.68
CA ILE A 354 -3.96 -32.24 15.07
C ILE A 354 -4.45 -33.35 14.11
N LYS A 355 -5.43 -33.10 13.23
CA LYS A 355 -6.00 -34.10 12.30
C LYS A 355 -5.41 -34.11 10.88
N ILE A 356 -4.45 -33.24 10.53
CA ILE A 356 -3.84 -33.23 9.17
C ILE A 356 -2.97 -34.47 8.92
N PHE A 357 -2.42 -35.10 9.97
CA PHE A 357 -1.68 -36.35 9.79
C PHE A 357 -2.56 -37.55 9.42
N ARG A 358 -3.81 -37.60 9.88
CA ARG A 358 -4.74 -38.72 9.58
C ARG A 358 -5.61 -38.51 8.34
N LEU A 359 -5.75 -37.29 7.85
CA LEU A 359 -6.49 -36.98 6.61
C LEU A 359 -5.70 -37.31 5.33
N PHE A 360 -4.42 -37.65 5.44
CA PHE A 360 -3.64 -38.24 4.34
C PHE A 360 -3.83 -39.77 4.22
N GLU A 361 -4.54 -40.43 5.14
CA GLU A 361 -4.74 -41.89 5.10
C GLU A 361 -6.11 -42.37 4.60
N LEU A 362 -7.18 -41.56 4.64
CA LEU A 362 -8.53 -42.04 4.31
C LEU A 362 -9.33 -40.96 3.56
N ILE A 363 -8.97 -40.74 2.30
CA ILE A 363 -9.79 -39.98 1.33
C ILE A 363 -11.13 -40.73 1.18
N ASN A 364 -12.17 -40.28 1.88
CA ASN A 364 -13.58 -40.65 1.75
C ASN A 364 -14.38 -39.39 2.15
N PHE A 365 -15.31 -38.79 1.39
CA PHE A 365 -15.98 -39.06 0.11
C PHE A 365 -15.86 -37.83 -0.81
#